data_AF-A0A8H7NYT2-F1
#
_entry.id   AF-A0A8H7NYT2-F1
#
_cell.length_a   1.000
_cell.length_b   1.000
_cell.length_c   1.000
_cell.angle_alpha   90.00
_cell.angle_beta   90.00
_cell.angle_gamma   90.00
#
_symmetry.space_group_name_H-M   'P 1'
#
loop_
_entity.id
_entity.type
_entity.pdbx_description
1 polymer ?
#
loop_
_entity_poly.entity_id
_entity_poly.type
_entity_poly.pdbx_seq_one_letter_code
_entity_poly.pdbx_strand_id
1 'polypeptide(L)'
;MLVLFFAITLILPTISPDCPYQSAQAFGVFAMISIAKASLQIVCAFLRDRLDPWLLGSSMRAYWRAHTFQSLSKFIRDPTYYRWEDRERAHILNSTTRLDERTLNTVDRVLADDAFLESVISPCISDMAPGDALAVFKGAMARRAEYLQDGLATWHSNVGNRFMVTLSMMHVGLDMLVKVDEDDNPDRRRDVFRIVTSMWYSWQRPPVLQAATLARLRRLLEVLPSEQFRWRDRYFLFLQIYETLTQAENPGDFSWEVTTALSSCLPSLQTASPEYKSNYLWCLFGVAQLLIKICVSWRISPSSDHPAIHTLAEIQEQVKSADWCSVPPLSRLRMLSMLTGSLSASAEKKIYIPPAAFVQILASATNDLEPPGESDQWITERASLEKALNTLRIAKRF
;
A
#
# COMPACT_ATOMS: atom_id res chain seq x y z
N MET A 1 61.59 1.40 0.54
CA MET A 1 60.79 1.19 -0.68
C MET A 1 60.27 -0.23 -0.82
N LEU A 2 61.11 -1.27 -0.78
CA LEU A 2 60.66 -2.67 -0.91
C LEU A 2 59.67 -3.15 0.18
N VAL A 3 59.89 -2.78 1.44
CA VAL A 3 58.99 -3.11 2.56
C VAL A 3 57.63 -2.41 2.43
N LEU A 4 57.64 -1.15 1.99
CA LEU A 4 56.41 -0.39 1.73
C LEU A 4 55.63 -1.00 0.56
N PHE A 5 56.33 -1.39 -0.50
CA PHE A 5 55.74 -2.08 -1.65
C PHE A 5 55.11 -3.41 -1.21
N PHE A 6 55.83 -4.23 -0.43
CA PHE A 6 55.29 -5.47 0.12
C PHE A 6 54.05 -5.22 0.99
N ALA A 7 54.11 -4.26 1.91
CA ALA A 7 52.98 -3.90 2.78
C ALA A 7 51.76 -3.45 1.96
N ILE A 8 51.95 -2.64 0.91
CA ILE A 8 50.88 -2.22 0.02
C ILE A 8 50.32 -3.43 -0.75
N THR A 9 51.16 -4.28 -1.34
CA THR A 9 50.69 -5.45 -2.10
C THR A 9 50.07 -6.56 -1.26
N LEU A 10 50.28 -6.56 0.06
CA LEU A 10 49.76 -7.58 0.97
C LEU A 10 48.49 -7.09 1.71
N ILE A 11 48.45 -5.81 2.08
CA ILE A 11 47.38 -5.20 2.88
C ILE A 11 46.31 -4.55 1.99
N LEU A 12 46.69 -3.95 0.86
CA LEU A 12 45.73 -3.29 -0.03
C LEU A 12 44.71 -4.26 -0.65
N PRO A 13 45.07 -5.49 -1.10
CA PRO A 13 44.10 -6.43 -1.65
C PRO A 13 43.18 -7.05 -0.60
N THR A 14 43.58 -7.04 0.68
CA THR A 14 42.74 -7.55 1.76
C THR A 14 41.66 -6.55 2.15
N ILE A 15 41.92 -5.25 2.00
CA ILE A 15 40.99 -4.17 2.37
C ILE A 15 40.14 -3.72 1.17
N SER A 16 40.73 -3.56 -0.02
CA SER A 16 40.02 -3.06 -1.20
C SER A 16 39.43 -4.20 -2.05
N PRO A 17 38.11 -4.21 -2.30
CA PRO A 17 37.48 -5.18 -3.19
C PRO A 17 37.92 -5.04 -4.65
N ASP A 18 38.37 -3.85 -5.08
CA ASP A 18 38.73 -3.56 -6.48
C ASP A 18 40.25 -3.66 -6.75
N CYS A 19 41.00 -4.43 -5.94
CA CYS A 19 42.44 -4.55 -6.12
C CYS A 19 42.81 -5.62 -7.17
N PRO A 20 43.53 -5.28 -8.25
CA PRO A 20 43.91 -6.24 -9.30
C PRO A 20 45.01 -7.22 -8.86
N TYR A 21 45.65 -7.01 -7.71
CA TYR A 21 46.73 -7.86 -7.20
C TYR A 21 46.22 -8.92 -6.22
N GLN A 22 45.62 -9.97 -6.75
CA GLN A 22 45.17 -11.15 -6.00
C GLN A 22 46.30 -12.18 -5.89
N SER A 23 47.24 -12.02 -4.95
CA SER A 23 48.33 -12.97 -4.72
C SER A 23 47.98 -14.04 -3.66
N ALA A 24 48.58 -15.23 -3.75
CA ALA A 24 48.38 -16.30 -2.75
C ALA A 24 48.74 -15.87 -1.31
N GLN A 25 49.70 -14.95 -1.17
CA GLN A 25 50.10 -14.38 0.12
C GLN A 25 49.03 -13.45 0.70
N ALA A 26 48.39 -12.63 -0.15
CA ALA A 26 47.26 -11.78 0.26
C ALA A 26 46.00 -12.60 0.60
N PHE A 27 45.78 -13.75 -0.06
CA PHE A 27 44.70 -14.67 0.30
C PHE A 27 44.91 -15.27 1.70
N GLY A 28 46.15 -15.65 2.03
CA GLY A 28 46.50 -16.14 3.36
C GLY A 28 46.18 -15.11 4.46
N VAL A 29 46.51 -13.83 4.24
CA VAL A 29 46.19 -12.74 5.17
C VAL A 29 44.67 -12.51 5.26
N PHE A 30 43.96 -12.55 4.14
CA PHE A 30 42.50 -12.43 4.12
C PHE A 30 41.82 -13.54 4.93
N ALA A 31 42.21 -14.80 4.72
CA ALA A 31 41.69 -15.94 5.46
C ALA A 31 41.97 -15.83 6.96
N MET A 32 43.18 -15.38 7.35
CA MET A 32 43.54 -15.15 8.75
C MET A 32 42.68 -14.05 9.39
N ILE A 33 42.39 -12.95 8.68
CA ILE A 33 41.50 -11.90 9.16
C ILE A 33 40.05 -12.39 9.27
N SER A 34 39.57 -13.18 8.31
CA SER A 34 38.23 -13.77 8.35
C SER A 34 38.07 -14.76 9.51
N ILE A 35 39.07 -15.59 9.78
CA ILE A 35 39.10 -16.48 10.94
C ILE A 35 39.12 -15.68 12.23
N ALA A 36 40.00 -14.68 12.35
CA ALA A 36 40.06 -13.81 13.53
C ALA A 36 38.74 -13.07 13.78
N LYS A 37 38.07 -12.62 12.72
CA LYS A 37 36.75 -11.99 12.77
C LYS A 37 35.66 -12.97 13.22
N ALA A 38 35.66 -14.21 12.74
CA ALA A 38 34.74 -15.25 13.19
C ALA A 38 34.95 -15.60 14.67
N SER A 39 36.20 -15.70 15.12
CA SER A 39 36.53 -15.89 16.54
C SER A 39 36.06 -14.71 17.39
N LEU A 40 36.25 -13.47 16.91
CA LEU A 40 35.82 -12.26 17.60
C LEU A 40 34.28 -12.17 17.68
N GLN A 41 33.56 -12.56 16.62
CA GLN A 41 32.09 -12.66 16.63
C GLN A 41 31.60 -13.60 17.75
N ILE A 42 32.22 -14.78 17.87
CA ILE A 42 31.88 -15.77 18.90
C ILE A 42 32.18 -15.23 20.31
N VAL A 43 33.36 -14.62 20.51
CA VAL A 43 33.75 -14.04 21.80
C VAL A 43 32.83 -12.87 22.17
N CYS A 44 32.48 -12.00 21.22
CA CYS A 44 31.57 -10.89 21.48
C CYS A 44 30.12 -11.35 21.75
N ALA A 45 29.66 -12.43 21.10
CA ALA A 45 28.38 -13.05 21.41
C ALA A 45 28.39 -13.67 22.81
N PHE A 46 29.44 -14.42 23.15
CA PHE A 46 29.62 -14.99 24.49
C PHE A 46 29.69 -13.91 25.58
N LEU A 47 30.45 -12.82 25.35
CA LEU A 47 30.52 -11.68 26.27
C LEU A 47 29.16 -10.98 26.39
N ARG A 48 28.40 -10.84 25.31
CA ARG A 48 27.05 -10.27 25.35
C ARG A 48 26.09 -11.11 26.21
N ASP A 49 26.21 -12.43 26.14
CA ASP A 49 25.35 -13.37 26.85
C ASP A 49 25.80 -13.62 28.31
N ARG A 50 27.09 -13.38 28.64
CA ARG A 50 27.67 -13.58 29.98
C ARG A 50 27.87 -12.31 30.80
N LEU A 51 27.95 -11.12 30.19
CA LEU A 51 28.00 -9.87 30.92
C LEU A 51 26.59 -9.47 31.38
N ASP A 52 26.28 -9.79 32.62
CA ASP A 52 25.05 -9.37 33.29
C ASP A 52 24.92 -7.83 33.31
N PRO A 53 23.70 -7.27 33.13
CA PRO A 53 23.43 -5.82 33.08
C PRO A 53 23.85 -5.01 34.32
N TRP A 54 24.30 -5.67 35.39
CA TRP A 54 24.58 -5.09 36.71
C TRP A 54 26.04 -4.68 36.94
N LEU A 55 27.01 -5.20 36.19
CA LEU A 55 28.44 -5.00 36.47
C LEU A 55 29.05 -3.71 35.92
N LEU A 56 28.37 -3.02 34.99
CA LEU A 56 28.85 -1.79 34.36
C LEU A 56 27.90 -0.62 34.68
N GLY A 57 28.41 0.41 35.36
CA GLY A 57 27.68 1.65 35.65
C GLY A 57 27.04 2.27 34.41
N SER A 58 25.89 2.92 34.56
CA SER A 58 25.10 3.52 33.46
C SER A 58 25.89 4.50 32.58
N SER A 59 26.84 5.23 33.16
CA SER A 59 27.72 6.17 32.45
C SER A 59 28.76 5.49 31.57
N MET A 60 29.43 4.44 32.07
CA MET A 60 30.37 3.64 31.27
C MET A 60 29.65 2.83 30.18
N ARG A 61 28.41 2.38 30.40
CA ARG A 61 27.58 1.71 29.38
C ARG A 61 27.29 2.60 28.17
N ALA A 62 26.96 3.86 28.40
CA ALA A 62 26.70 4.82 27.32
C ALA A 62 27.98 5.14 26.55
N TYR A 63 29.09 5.37 27.25
CA TYR A 63 30.38 5.66 26.64
C TYR A 63 30.95 4.47 25.83
N TRP A 64 30.90 3.26 26.38
CA TRP A 64 31.34 2.03 25.70
C TRP A 64 30.48 1.68 24.48
N ARG A 65 29.14 1.85 24.55
CA ARG A 65 28.26 1.61 23.40
C ARG A 65 28.47 2.65 22.30
N ALA A 66 28.68 3.91 22.66
CA ALA A 66 28.78 5.01 21.72
C ALA A 66 30.12 5.06 20.96
N HIS A 67 31.24 4.66 21.58
CA HIS A 67 32.56 4.88 20.97
C HIS A 67 33.31 3.63 20.54
N THR A 68 33.40 2.58 21.36
CA THR A 68 34.16 1.38 21.00
C THR A 68 33.33 0.36 20.25
N PHE A 69 32.03 0.25 20.56
CA PHE A 69 31.18 -0.78 19.96
C PHE A 69 30.63 -0.40 18.58
N GLN A 70 30.47 0.88 18.21
CA GLN A 70 29.81 1.22 16.94
C GLN A 70 30.66 0.81 15.71
N SER A 71 31.95 1.14 15.71
CA SER A 71 32.86 0.74 14.63
C SER A 71 33.17 -0.75 14.65
N LEU A 72 33.39 -1.33 15.84
CA LEU A 72 33.66 -2.76 15.99
C LEU A 72 32.43 -3.61 15.64
N SER A 73 31.23 -3.19 16.03
CA SER A 73 29.99 -3.91 15.71
C SER A 73 29.65 -3.86 14.23
N LYS A 74 29.97 -2.76 13.52
CA LYS A 74 29.84 -2.69 12.07
C LYS A 74 30.76 -3.69 11.38
N PHE A 75 32.04 -3.71 11.78
CA PHE A 75 33.02 -4.68 11.27
C PHE A 75 32.65 -6.14 11.60
N ILE A 76 32.12 -6.41 12.80
CA ILE A 76 31.66 -7.72 13.26
C ILE A 76 30.34 -8.14 12.59
N ARG A 77 29.44 -7.21 12.24
CA ARG A 77 28.16 -7.52 11.58
C ARG A 77 28.29 -7.75 10.08
N ASP A 78 29.33 -7.21 9.44
CA ASP A 78 29.57 -7.49 8.03
C ASP A 78 29.75 -9.01 7.81
N PRO A 79 29.19 -9.59 6.73
CA PRO A 79 29.29 -11.03 6.49
C PRO A 79 30.75 -11.49 6.43
N THR A 80 31.03 -12.66 7.01
CA THR A 80 32.37 -13.25 6.99
C THR A 80 32.48 -14.11 5.73
N TYR A 81 33.29 -13.67 4.76
CA TYR A 81 33.54 -14.42 3.52
C TYR A 81 34.86 -15.19 3.65
N TYR A 82 34.82 -16.49 3.35
CA TYR A 82 36.01 -17.36 3.38
C TYR A 82 36.71 -17.45 2.01
N ARG A 83 36.02 -17.10 0.93
CA ARG A 83 36.56 -17.05 -0.43
C ARG A 83 36.44 -15.63 -0.98
N TRP A 84 37.43 -15.23 -1.77
CA TRP A 84 37.37 -13.96 -2.51
C TRP A 84 36.23 -13.94 -3.50
N GLU A 85 35.96 -15.07 -4.16
CA GLU A 85 34.83 -15.20 -5.10
C GLU A 85 33.47 -14.88 -4.44
N ASP A 86 33.24 -15.34 -3.22
CA ASP A 86 31.97 -15.07 -2.50
C ASP A 86 31.87 -13.59 -2.10
N ARG A 87 32.99 -12.98 -1.69
CA ARG A 87 33.07 -11.54 -1.37
C ARG A 87 32.87 -10.69 -2.61
N GLU A 88 33.49 -11.07 -3.73
CA GLU A 88 33.44 -10.36 -5.00
C GLU A 88 32.06 -10.48 -5.65
N ARG A 89 31.45 -11.67 -5.64
CA ARG A 89 30.05 -11.85 -6.05
C ARG A 89 29.11 -11.00 -5.20
N ALA A 90 29.27 -10.99 -3.87
CA ALA A 90 28.45 -10.14 -3.00
C ALA A 90 28.69 -8.64 -3.22
N HIS A 91 29.93 -8.25 -3.56
CA HIS A 91 30.26 -6.87 -3.92
C HIS A 91 29.65 -6.47 -5.25
N ILE A 92 29.74 -7.33 -6.27
CA ILE A 92 29.14 -7.14 -7.60
C ILE A 92 27.62 -7.09 -7.50
N LEU A 93 26.99 -7.99 -6.74
CA LEU A 93 25.54 -7.96 -6.51
C LEU A 93 25.09 -6.68 -5.81
N ASN A 94 25.83 -6.21 -4.80
CA ASN A 94 25.52 -4.94 -4.13
C ASN A 94 25.86 -3.69 -4.95
N SER A 95 26.84 -3.77 -5.85
CA SER A 95 27.24 -2.66 -6.70
C SER A 95 26.33 -2.54 -7.92
N THR A 96 25.87 -3.64 -8.49
CA THR A 96 24.89 -3.68 -9.59
C THR A 96 23.56 -3.10 -9.16
N THR A 97 22.99 -3.51 -8.03
CA THR A 97 21.73 -2.92 -7.53
C THR A 97 21.84 -1.41 -7.29
N ARG A 98 22.95 -0.95 -6.70
CA ARG A 98 23.24 0.49 -6.51
C ARG A 98 23.53 1.22 -7.82
N LEU A 99 24.10 0.54 -8.81
CA LEU A 99 24.37 1.10 -10.13
C LEU A 99 23.06 1.27 -10.89
N ASP A 100 22.16 0.29 -10.82
CA ASP A 100 20.83 0.35 -11.44
C ASP A 100 20.00 1.47 -10.80
N GLU A 101 20.00 1.58 -9.46
CA GLU A 101 19.37 2.69 -8.72
C GLU A 101 19.90 4.05 -9.18
N ARG A 102 21.23 4.21 -9.23
CA ARG A 102 21.87 5.48 -9.62
C ARG A 102 21.65 5.79 -11.10
N THR A 103 21.65 4.78 -11.96
CA THR A 103 21.46 4.95 -13.41
C THR A 103 20.04 5.39 -13.68
N LEU A 104 19.03 4.70 -13.14
CA LEU A 104 17.63 5.11 -13.29
C LEU A 104 17.37 6.51 -12.74
N ASN A 105 17.90 6.83 -11.56
CA ASN A 105 17.78 8.18 -10.98
C ASN A 105 18.47 9.25 -11.84
N THR A 106 19.60 8.92 -12.47
CA THR A 106 20.33 9.86 -13.34
C THR A 106 19.62 10.06 -14.66
N VAL A 107 19.10 8.99 -15.26
CA VAL A 107 18.35 9.06 -16.53
C VAL A 107 17.03 9.79 -16.34
N ASP A 108 16.29 9.50 -15.27
CA ASP A 108 15.07 10.24 -14.91
C ASP A 108 15.34 11.75 -14.77
N ARG A 109 16.46 12.12 -14.14
CA ARG A 109 16.87 13.52 -14.00
C ARG A 109 17.14 14.20 -15.35
N VAL A 110 17.65 13.46 -16.33
CA VAL A 110 18.00 14.02 -17.65
C VAL A 110 16.78 14.11 -18.57
N LEU A 111 15.93 13.08 -18.58
CA LEU A 111 14.79 13.01 -19.48
C LEU A 111 13.57 13.75 -18.92
N ALA A 112 13.29 13.62 -17.62
CA ALA A 112 12.14 14.21 -16.93
C ALA A 112 10.78 13.98 -17.63
N ASP A 113 10.67 12.94 -18.45
CA ASP A 113 9.50 12.61 -19.27
C ASP A 113 8.54 11.69 -18.51
N ASP A 114 7.23 11.89 -18.69
CA ASP A 114 6.18 11.07 -18.09
C ASP A 114 6.09 9.70 -18.76
N ALA A 115 6.34 9.63 -20.08
CA ALA A 115 6.39 8.35 -20.77
C ALA A 115 7.52 7.46 -20.23
N PHE A 116 8.64 8.06 -19.78
CA PHE A 116 9.74 7.34 -19.18
C PHE A 116 9.37 6.71 -17.81
N LEU A 117 8.53 7.38 -17.01
CA LEU A 117 8.04 6.82 -15.74
C LEU A 117 7.27 5.52 -15.96
N GLU A 118 6.33 5.55 -16.91
CA GLU A 118 5.45 4.41 -17.17
C GLU A 118 6.15 3.29 -17.95
N SER A 119 6.95 3.64 -18.97
CA SER A 119 7.55 2.64 -19.88
C SER A 119 8.86 2.03 -19.39
N VAL A 120 9.59 2.71 -18.50
CA VAL A 120 10.90 2.25 -18.02
C VAL A 120 10.91 2.10 -16.50
N ILE A 121 10.56 3.14 -15.75
CA ILE A 121 10.69 3.12 -14.29
C ILE A 121 9.74 2.10 -13.65
N SER A 122 8.46 2.06 -14.04
CA SER A 122 7.48 1.10 -13.48
C SER A 122 7.88 -0.37 -13.71
N PRO A 123 8.27 -0.80 -14.93
CA PRO A 123 8.81 -2.14 -15.15
C PRO A 123 10.07 -2.43 -14.32
N CYS A 124 11.06 -1.51 -14.32
CA CYS A 124 12.29 -1.72 -13.57
C CYS A 124 12.07 -1.82 -12.06
N ILE A 125 11.15 -1.03 -11.49
CA ILE A 125 10.76 -1.12 -10.08
C ILE A 125 10.17 -2.48 -9.74
N SER A 126 9.44 -3.10 -10.66
CA SER A 126 8.82 -4.41 -10.45
C SER A 126 9.87 -5.52 -10.29
N ASP A 127 10.98 -5.41 -11.01
CA ASP A 127 12.09 -6.38 -11.02
C ASP A 127 13.12 -6.14 -9.89
N MET A 128 13.12 -4.95 -9.28
CA MET A 128 14.05 -4.58 -8.21
C MET A 128 13.64 -5.12 -6.84
N ALA A 129 14.64 -5.25 -5.95
CA ALA A 129 14.39 -5.51 -4.54
C ALA A 129 13.59 -4.33 -3.93
N PRO A 130 12.63 -4.56 -3.02
CA PRO A 130 11.73 -3.52 -2.50
C PRO A 130 12.45 -2.29 -1.91
N GLY A 131 13.62 -2.50 -1.30
CA GLY A 131 14.43 -1.41 -0.74
C GLY A 131 15.04 -0.49 -1.79
N ASP A 132 15.56 -1.06 -2.88
CA ASP A 132 16.19 -0.32 -3.97
C ASP A 132 15.11 0.35 -4.84
N ALA A 133 14.02 -0.36 -5.10
CA ALA A 133 12.82 0.16 -5.74
C ALA A 133 12.26 1.39 -4.99
N LEU A 134 12.20 1.32 -3.66
CA LEU A 134 11.78 2.44 -2.82
C LEU A 134 12.74 3.63 -2.91
N ALA A 135 14.05 3.39 -3.02
CA ALA A 135 15.03 4.46 -3.17
C ALA A 135 14.89 5.17 -4.52
N VAL A 136 14.71 4.41 -5.62
CA VAL A 136 14.39 4.96 -6.96
C VAL A 136 13.08 5.74 -6.92
N PHE A 137 12.03 5.18 -6.32
CA PHE A 137 10.73 5.82 -6.20
C PHE A 137 10.82 7.15 -5.41
N LYS A 138 11.43 7.15 -4.22
CA LYS A 138 11.61 8.36 -3.41
C LYS A 138 12.45 9.40 -4.15
N GLY A 139 13.49 8.97 -4.88
CA GLY A 139 14.30 9.85 -5.72
C GLY A 139 13.49 10.52 -6.83
N ALA A 140 12.73 9.74 -7.58
CA ALA A 140 11.88 10.24 -8.67
C ALA A 140 10.78 11.18 -8.14
N MET A 141 10.16 10.81 -7.01
CA MET A 141 9.17 11.62 -6.30
C MET A 141 9.74 12.97 -5.86
N ALA A 142 10.89 12.98 -5.16
CA ALA A 142 11.48 14.21 -4.64
C ALA A 142 11.92 15.19 -5.73
N ARG A 143 12.30 14.69 -6.92
CA ARG A 143 12.72 15.55 -8.05
C ARG A 143 11.56 16.21 -8.76
N ARG A 144 10.43 15.51 -8.87
CA ARG A 144 9.27 15.97 -9.64
C ARG A 144 8.21 16.64 -8.75
N ALA A 145 8.29 16.46 -7.43
CA ALA A 145 7.50 17.21 -6.46
C ALA A 145 7.77 18.72 -6.55
N GLU A 146 6.75 19.53 -6.29
CA GLU A 146 6.89 20.99 -6.32
C GLU A 146 7.66 21.51 -5.11
N TYR A 147 7.49 20.87 -3.95
CA TYR A 147 8.24 21.14 -2.73
C TYR A 147 8.19 19.91 -1.81
N LEU A 148 9.05 19.91 -0.79
CA LEU A 148 9.08 18.88 0.24
C LEU A 148 8.55 19.50 1.55
N GLN A 149 7.42 18.99 2.04
CA GLN A 149 6.85 19.38 3.34
C GLN A 149 7.06 18.22 4.32
N ASP A 150 7.81 18.44 5.40
CA ASP A 150 8.15 17.41 6.41
C ASP A 150 8.76 16.11 5.82
N GLY A 151 9.53 16.25 4.74
CA GLY A 151 10.13 15.13 4.01
C GLY A 151 9.15 14.34 3.14
N LEU A 152 7.92 14.83 2.95
CA LEU A 152 6.97 14.31 1.96
C LEU A 152 6.94 15.18 0.72
N ALA A 153 6.95 14.53 -0.43
CA ALA A 153 6.72 15.16 -1.73
C ALA A 153 5.28 15.66 -1.84
N THR A 154 5.11 16.98 -1.91
CA THR A 154 3.80 17.62 -2.06
C THR A 154 3.59 18.11 -3.51
N TRP A 155 2.35 17.98 -3.98
CA TRP A 155 1.93 18.25 -5.34
C TRP A 155 0.67 19.12 -5.32
N HIS A 156 0.66 20.27 -6.01
CA HIS A 156 -0.60 20.97 -6.25
C HIS A 156 -1.23 20.47 -7.55
N SER A 157 -2.43 19.89 -7.45
CA SER A 157 -3.20 19.39 -8.60
C SER A 157 -3.76 20.48 -9.52
N ASN A 158 -3.66 21.76 -9.14
CA ASN A 158 -4.39 22.85 -9.78
C ASN A 158 -3.54 23.75 -10.69
N VAL A 159 -2.28 23.39 -11.02
CA VAL A 159 -1.40 24.22 -11.86
C VAL A 159 -1.02 23.52 -13.18
N GLY A 160 -1.89 23.65 -14.19
CA GLY A 160 -1.55 23.43 -15.61
C GLY A 160 -1.28 21.98 -16.05
N ASN A 161 -0.42 21.83 -17.08
CA ASN A 161 -0.11 20.60 -17.84
C ASN A 161 0.57 19.46 -17.03
N ARG A 162 0.57 19.52 -15.70
CA ARG A 162 1.28 18.60 -14.79
C ARG A 162 0.42 17.45 -14.28
N PHE A 163 -0.83 17.37 -14.72
CA PHE A 163 -1.73 16.28 -14.39
C PHE A 163 -1.13 14.91 -14.74
N MET A 164 -0.53 14.78 -15.93
CA MET A 164 0.07 13.53 -16.39
C MET A 164 1.25 13.06 -15.53
N VAL A 165 2.05 13.99 -15.02
CA VAL A 165 3.15 13.70 -14.09
C VAL A 165 2.61 13.11 -12.79
N THR A 166 1.60 13.76 -12.20
CA THR A 166 0.97 13.31 -10.95
C THR A 166 0.28 11.95 -11.12
N LEU A 167 -0.40 11.75 -12.25
CA LEU A 167 -1.02 10.48 -12.63
C LEU A 167 0.03 9.36 -12.76
N SER A 168 1.11 9.61 -13.49
CA SER A 168 2.19 8.62 -13.70
C SER A 168 2.91 8.30 -12.40
N MET A 169 3.14 9.31 -11.55
CA MET A 169 3.73 9.09 -10.23
C MET A 169 2.84 8.29 -9.31
N MET A 170 1.54 8.53 -9.38
CA MET A 170 0.60 7.76 -8.59
C MET A 170 0.61 6.31 -9.02
N HIS A 171 0.58 6.05 -10.33
CA HIS A 171 0.68 4.71 -10.87
C HIS A 171 1.93 3.96 -10.36
N VAL A 172 3.09 4.60 -10.40
CA VAL A 172 4.33 4.05 -9.81
C VAL A 172 4.18 3.83 -8.30
N GLY A 173 3.50 4.75 -7.60
CA GLY A 173 3.18 4.61 -6.18
C GLY A 173 2.27 3.42 -5.86
N LEU A 174 1.25 3.17 -6.69
CA LEU A 174 0.37 1.99 -6.57
C LEU A 174 1.14 0.71 -6.85
N ASP A 175 2.01 0.70 -7.86
CA ASP A 175 2.91 -0.44 -8.13
C ASP A 175 3.85 -0.69 -6.94
N MET A 176 4.37 0.38 -6.32
CA MET A 176 5.18 0.25 -5.10
C MET A 176 4.40 -0.28 -3.90
N LEU A 177 3.13 0.08 -3.73
CA LEU A 177 2.29 -0.47 -2.65
C LEU A 177 2.10 -1.97 -2.78
N VAL A 178 1.89 -2.46 -4.00
CA VAL A 178 1.84 -3.90 -4.29
C VAL A 178 3.20 -4.53 -4.01
N LYS A 179 4.30 -3.87 -4.42
CA LYS A 179 5.66 -4.42 -4.23
C LYS A 179 6.08 -4.50 -2.77
N VAL A 180 5.74 -3.51 -1.94
CA VAL A 180 6.10 -3.54 -0.51
C VAL A 180 5.24 -4.50 0.30
N ASP A 181 4.12 -4.97 -0.23
CA ASP A 181 3.39 -6.11 0.35
C ASP A 181 4.19 -7.42 0.27
N GLU A 182 5.17 -7.51 -0.64
CA GLU A 182 6.10 -8.65 -0.68
C GLU A 182 7.27 -8.49 0.30
N ASP A 183 7.47 -7.30 0.89
CA ASP A 183 8.61 -6.98 1.76
C ASP A 183 8.27 -7.20 3.23
N ASP A 184 9.12 -7.93 3.97
CA ASP A 184 8.97 -8.15 5.41
C ASP A 184 9.12 -6.87 6.26
N ASN A 185 9.63 -5.77 5.68
CA ASN A 185 9.94 -4.56 6.42
C ASN A 185 8.70 -3.62 6.60
N PRO A 186 8.14 -3.51 7.82
CA PRO A 186 6.94 -2.70 8.07
C PRO A 186 7.18 -1.19 7.96
N ASP A 187 8.41 -0.72 8.15
CA ASP A 187 8.73 0.71 8.07
C ASP A 187 8.69 1.19 6.62
N ARG A 188 9.18 0.37 5.69
CA ARG A 188 9.09 0.66 4.25
C ARG A 188 7.65 0.67 3.76
N ARG A 189 6.84 -0.29 4.20
CA ARG A 189 5.39 -0.30 3.91
C ARG A 189 4.72 0.98 4.38
N ARG A 190 5.00 1.42 5.61
CA ARG A 190 4.45 2.66 6.16
C ARG A 190 4.89 3.89 5.36
N ASP A 191 6.15 3.94 4.95
CA ASP A 191 6.68 5.05 4.15
C ASP A 191 5.99 5.17 2.79
N VAL A 192 5.87 4.06 2.05
CA VAL A 192 5.16 4.04 0.76
C VAL A 192 3.70 4.43 0.94
N PHE A 193 3.03 3.85 1.92
CA PHE A 193 1.66 4.21 2.25
C PHE A 193 1.50 5.71 2.53
N ARG A 194 2.39 6.31 3.34
CA ARG A 194 2.33 7.75 3.63
C ARG A 194 2.51 8.60 2.38
N ILE A 195 3.42 8.20 1.48
CA ILE A 195 3.66 8.91 0.23
C ILE A 195 2.42 8.82 -0.67
N VAL A 196 1.93 7.60 -0.96
CA VAL A 196 0.80 7.39 -1.86
C VAL A 196 -0.47 8.05 -1.34
N THR A 197 -0.75 7.96 -0.03
CA THR A 197 -1.93 8.61 0.56
C THR A 197 -1.85 10.14 0.46
N SER A 198 -0.68 10.74 0.66
CA SER A 198 -0.50 12.19 0.48
C SER A 198 -0.77 12.64 -0.96
N MET A 199 -0.39 11.83 -1.95
CA MET A 199 -0.69 12.08 -3.36
C MET A 199 -2.17 11.90 -3.67
N TRP A 200 -2.82 10.89 -3.08
CA TRP A 200 -4.25 10.68 -3.28
C TRP A 200 -5.07 11.88 -2.78
N TYR A 201 -4.66 12.48 -1.65
CA TYR A 201 -5.31 13.69 -1.14
C TYR A 201 -5.10 14.93 -2.02
N SER A 202 -3.93 15.06 -2.65
CA SER A 202 -3.73 16.16 -3.61
C SER A 202 -4.52 15.94 -4.89
N TRP A 203 -4.92 14.70 -5.18
CA TRP A 203 -5.72 14.33 -6.33
C TRP A 203 -7.20 14.68 -6.15
N GLN A 204 -7.57 15.94 -6.39
CA GLN A 204 -8.94 16.43 -6.13
C GLN A 204 -10.00 15.95 -7.13
N ARG A 205 -9.62 15.52 -8.35
CA ARG A 205 -10.51 14.89 -9.35
C ARG A 205 -9.71 13.98 -10.31
N PRO A 206 -9.95 12.67 -10.39
CA PRO A 206 -9.48 11.84 -11.50
C PRO A 206 -10.23 12.24 -12.77
N PRO A 207 -9.55 12.76 -13.80
CA PRO A 207 -10.11 12.70 -15.15
C PRO A 207 -10.24 11.23 -15.53
N VAL A 208 -11.14 10.96 -16.48
CA VAL A 208 -11.47 9.67 -17.11
C VAL A 208 -10.52 8.55 -16.67
N LEU A 209 -11.03 7.60 -15.88
CA LEU A 209 -10.28 6.45 -15.43
C LEU A 209 -9.66 5.73 -16.63
N GLN A 210 -8.35 5.90 -16.79
CA GLN A 210 -7.63 5.21 -17.84
C GLN A 210 -7.57 3.73 -17.50
N ALA A 211 -7.53 2.87 -18.53
CA ALA A 211 -7.42 1.42 -18.34
C ALA A 211 -6.21 1.04 -17.46
N ALA A 212 -5.11 1.78 -17.56
CA ALA A 212 -3.92 1.59 -16.73
C ALA A 212 -4.17 1.85 -15.24
N THR A 213 -4.96 2.89 -14.90
CA THR A 213 -5.36 3.20 -13.53
C THR A 213 -6.23 2.08 -12.97
N LEU A 214 -7.22 1.62 -13.74
CA LEU A 214 -8.10 0.53 -13.36
C LEU A 214 -7.33 -0.78 -13.11
N ALA A 215 -6.36 -1.11 -13.96
CA ALA A 215 -5.52 -2.30 -13.79
C ALA A 215 -4.69 -2.25 -12.50
N ARG A 216 -4.22 -1.06 -12.07
CA ARG A 216 -3.47 -0.90 -10.81
C ARG A 216 -4.37 -0.88 -9.59
N LEU A 217 -5.55 -0.25 -9.67
CA LEU A 217 -6.57 -0.33 -8.61
C LEU A 217 -7.02 -1.78 -8.39
N ARG A 218 -7.17 -2.57 -9.46
CA ARG A 218 -7.42 -4.01 -9.37
C ARG A 218 -6.33 -4.73 -8.58
N ARG A 219 -5.06 -4.55 -8.94
CA ARG A 219 -3.93 -5.17 -8.22
C ARG A 219 -3.92 -4.78 -6.74
N LEU A 220 -4.27 -3.54 -6.40
CA LEU A 220 -4.42 -3.14 -5.01
C LEU A 220 -5.58 -3.81 -4.29
N LEU A 221 -6.72 -4.01 -4.95
CA LEU A 221 -7.85 -4.76 -4.39
C LEU A 221 -7.46 -6.23 -4.10
N GLU A 222 -6.58 -6.81 -4.90
CA GLU A 222 -6.03 -8.17 -4.68
C GLU A 222 -5.06 -8.21 -3.49
N VAL A 223 -4.38 -7.11 -3.18
CA VAL A 223 -3.44 -6.98 -2.06
C VAL A 223 -4.10 -6.55 -0.75
N LEU A 224 -5.25 -5.86 -0.80
CA LEU A 224 -6.00 -5.43 0.39
C LEU A 224 -6.23 -6.54 1.43
N PRO A 225 -6.49 -7.81 1.05
CA PRO A 225 -6.62 -8.90 1.99
C PRO A 225 -5.37 -9.23 2.82
N SER A 226 -4.19 -8.82 2.35
CA SER A 226 -2.91 -9.17 2.95
C SER A 226 -2.82 -8.79 4.43
N GLU A 227 -2.38 -9.75 5.25
CA GLU A 227 -2.14 -9.55 6.68
C GLU A 227 -1.06 -8.51 7.00
N GLN A 228 -0.24 -8.17 6.01
CA GLN A 228 0.89 -7.27 6.18
C GLN A 228 0.49 -5.81 6.36
N PHE A 229 -0.67 -5.41 5.83
CA PHE A 229 -1.28 -4.11 6.07
C PHE A 229 -2.11 -4.13 7.33
N ARG A 230 -1.99 -3.06 8.14
CA ARG A 230 -2.87 -2.89 9.29
C ARG A 230 -4.30 -2.67 8.80
N TRP A 231 -5.27 -3.09 9.59
CA TRP A 231 -6.68 -2.92 9.23
C TRP A 231 -7.04 -1.47 8.89
N ARG A 232 -6.50 -0.50 9.64
CA ARG A 232 -6.67 0.94 9.36
C ARG A 232 -6.16 1.34 7.97
N ASP A 233 -5.03 0.79 7.56
CA ASP A 233 -4.40 1.09 6.26
C ASP A 233 -5.24 0.48 5.13
N ARG A 234 -5.75 -0.75 5.31
CA ARG A 234 -6.68 -1.40 4.37
C ARG A 234 -7.97 -0.62 4.22
N TYR A 235 -8.57 -0.19 5.33
CA TYR A 235 -9.77 0.63 5.32
C TYR A 235 -9.54 1.93 4.55
N PHE A 236 -8.40 2.59 4.81
CA PHE A 236 -8.05 3.83 4.13
C PHE A 236 -7.86 3.63 2.63
N LEU A 237 -7.09 2.61 2.22
CA LEU A 237 -6.91 2.25 0.81
C LEU A 237 -8.25 1.92 0.15
N PHE A 238 -9.11 1.17 0.83
CA PHE A 238 -10.45 0.88 0.34
C PHE A 238 -11.25 2.16 0.10
N LEU A 239 -11.27 3.11 1.04
CA LEU A 239 -11.98 4.38 0.86
C LEU A 239 -11.46 5.15 -0.36
N GLN A 240 -10.14 5.22 -0.52
CA GLN A 240 -9.52 5.93 -1.65
C GLN A 240 -9.87 5.26 -3.00
N ILE A 241 -9.82 3.93 -3.06
CA ILE A 241 -10.25 3.16 -4.22
C ILE A 241 -11.74 3.40 -4.48
N TYR A 242 -12.58 3.31 -3.45
CA TYR A 242 -14.02 3.53 -3.55
C TYR A 242 -14.35 4.93 -4.06
N GLU A 243 -13.73 5.99 -3.53
CA GLU A 243 -13.93 7.37 -4.00
C GLU A 243 -13.53 7.52 -5.46
N THR A 244 -12.38 6.95 -5.84
CA THR A 244 -11.85 6.99 -7.21
C THR A 244 -12.79 6.28 -8.20
N LEU A 245 -13.26 5.08 -7.85
CA LEU A 245 -14.22 4.34 -8.66
C LEU A 245 -15.60 5.03 -8.68
N THR A 246 -16.02 5.66 -7.58
CA THR A 246 -17.31 6.35 -7.53
C THR A 246 -17.36 7.59 -8.42
N GLN A 247 -16.21 8.26 -8.59
CA GLN A 247 -16.01 9.43 -9.44
C GLN A 247 -15.81 9.06 -10.93
N ALA A 248 -15.72 7.78 -11.27
CA ALA A 248 -15.69 7.32 -12.65
C ALA A 248 -16.91 7.82 -13.43
N GLU A 249 -16.69 8.60 -14.50
CA GLU A 249 -17.78 9.10 -15.35
C GLU A 249 -18.53 7.96 -16.05
N ASN A 250 -17.82 6.87 -16.41
CA ASN A 250 -18.38 5.71 -17.10
C ASN A 250 -18.21 4.43 -16.27
N PRO A 251 -19.26 3.98 -15.56
CA PRO A 251 -19.26 2.69 -14.88
C PRO A 251 -19.17 1.48 -15.83
N GLY A 252 -19.24 1.70 -17.15
CA GLY A 252 -18.94 0.70 -18.18
C GLY A 252 -17.46 0.32 -18.24
N ASP A 253 -16.57 1.17 -17.72
CA ASP A 253 -15.13 0.93 -17.73
C ASP A 253 -14.70 -0.12 -16.69
N PHE A 254 -15.58 -0.48 -15.74
CA PHE A 254 -15.29 -1.54 -14.78
C PHE A 254 -15.28 -2.90 -15.45
N SER A 255 -14.12 -3.55 -15.48
CA SER A 255 -14.00 -4.91 -16.01
C SER A 255 -14.64 -5.94 -15.07
N TRP A 256 -14.97 -7.11 -15.63
CA TRP A 256 -15.33 -8.31 -14.86
C TRP A 256 -14.33 -8.60 -13.73
N GLU A 257 -13.07 -8.31 -13.99
CA GLU A 257 -11.95 -8.56 -13.10
C GLU A 257 -11.95 -7.61 -11.90
N VAL A 258 -12.28 -6.33 -12.10
CA VAL A 258 -12.48 -5.36 -11.00
C VAL A 258 -13.64 -5.81 -10.11
N THR A 259 -14.73 -6.29 -10.72
CA THR A 259 -15.87 -6.85 -9.97
C THR A 259 -15.43 -8.04 -9.12
N THR A 260 -14.66 -8.96 -9.71
CA THR A 260 -14.15 -10.15 -9.02
C THR A 260 -13.22 -9.77 -7.86
N ALA A 261 -12.35 -8.77 -8.05
CA ALA A 261 -11.44 -8.29 -7.02
C ALA A 261 -12.19 -7.62 -5.84
N LEU A 262 -13.24 -6.83 -6.14
CA LEU A 262 -14.14 -6.26 -5.12
C LEU A 262 -14.88 -7.36 -4.33
N SER A 263 -15.31 -8.43 -5.02
CA SER A 263 -15.92 -9.58 -4.37
C SER A 263 -14.94 -10.31 -3.44
N SER A 264 -13.70 -10.53 -3.89
CA SER A 264 -12.69 -11.26 -3.12
C SER A 264 -12.14 -10.48 -1.92
N CYS A 265 -12.18 -9.15 -1.93
CA CYS A 265 -11.68 -8.37 -0.80
C CYS A 265 -12.64 -8.37 0.41
N LEU A 266 -13.92 -8.68 0.20
CA LEU A 266 -14.94 -8.55 1.25
C LEU A 266 -14.69 -9.41 2.50
N PRO A 267 -14.37 -10.72 2.39
CA PRO A 267 -14.12 -11.56 3.58
C PRO A 267 -12.91 -11.07 4.38
N SER A 268 -11.91 -10.50 3.71
CA SER A 268 -10.71 -10.00 4.38
C SER A 268 -10.94 -8.74 5.23
N LEU A 269 -12.02 -8.02 4.94
CA LEU A 269 -12.42 -6.84 5.71
C LEU A 269 -13.24 -7.24 6.95
N GLN A 270 -13.83 -8.45 6.97
CA GLN A 270 -14.63 -8.99 8.09
C GLN A 270 -13.82 -9.28 9.35
N THR A 271 -12.52 -9.56 9.23
CA THR A 271 -11.65 -9.90 10.37
C THR A 271 -11.34 -8.70 11.28
N ALA A 272 -12.08 -7.59 11.11
CA ALA A 272 -11.98 -6.39 11.91
C ALA A 272 -12.23 -6.68 13.40
N SER A 273 -11.41 -6.11 14.28
CA SER A 273 -11.72 -6.07 15.70
C SER A 273 -13.06 -5.33 15.93
N PRO A 274 -13.77 -5.59 17.04
CA PRO A 274 -15.07 -4.94 17.31
C PRO A 274 -15.01 -3.41 17.29
N GLU A 275 -13.85 -2.80 17.57
CA GLU A 275 -13.59 -1.36 17.47
C GLU A 275 -13.76 -0.79 16.06
N TYR A 276 -13.63 -1.64 15.04
CA TYR A 276 -13.59 -1.28 13.63
C TYR A 276 -14.83 -1.73 12.85
N LYS A 277 -15.82 -2.29 13.55
CA LYS A 277 -17.07 -2.82 12.99
C LYS A 277 -17.86 -1.80 12.18
N SER A 278 -17.88 -0.53 12.61
CA SER A 278 -18.52 0.56 11.88
C SER A 278 -17.86 0.83 10.53
N ASN A 279 -16.52 0.82 10.45
CA ASN A 279 -15.86 1.07 9.17
C ASN A 279 -15.82 -0.17 8.27
N TYR A 280 -15.91 -1.38 8.83
CA TYR A 280 -16.24 -2.57 8.05
C TYR A 280 -17.60 -2.44 7.34
N LEU A 281 -18.63 -1.99 8.06
CA LEU A 281 -19.93 -1.74 7.45
C LEU A 281 -19.86 -0.65 6.39
N TRP A 282 -19.07 0.41 6.58
CA TRP A 282 -18.82 1.37 5.50
C TRP A 282 -18.25 0.71 4.24
N CYS A 283 -17.28 -0.20 4.40
CA CYS A 283 -16.73 -0.93 3.25
C CYS A 283 -17.80 -1.78 2.56
N LEU A 284 -18.58 -2.56 3.32
CA LEU A 284 -19.67 -3.38 2.79
C LEU A 284 -20.65 -2.57 1.95
N PHE A 285 -21.10 -1.43 2.48
CA PHE A 285 -22.06 -0.56 1.80
C PHE A 285 -21.44 0.10 0.57
N GLY A 286 -20.17 0.51 0.65
CA GLY A 286 -19.43 1.04 -0.49
C GLY A 286 -19.27 0.01 -1.62
N VAL A 287 -18.89 -1.23 -1.31
CA VAL A 287 -18.81 -2.33 -2.29
C VAL A 287 -20.19 -2.57 -2.92
N ALA A 288 -21.25 -2.67 -2.10
CA ALA A 288 -22.60 -2.88 -2.61
C ALA A 288 -23.03 -1.77 -3.57
N GLN A 289 -22.76 -0.51 -3.25
CA GLN A 289 -23.06 0.61 -4.13
C GLN A 289 -22.31 0.48 -5.47
N LEU A 290 -21.01 0.20 -5.46
CA LEU A 290 -20.22 0.03 -6.68
C LEU A 290 -20.75 -1.12 -7.53
N LEU A 291 -21.07 -2.27 -6.91
CA LEU A 291 -21.65 -3.42 -7.61
C LEU A 291 -23.01 -3.09 -8.23
N ILE A 292 -23.87 -2.33 -7.53
CA ILE A 292 -25.16 -1.88 -8.10
C ILE A 292 -24.92 -0.96 -9.30
N LYS A 293 -23.97 -0.02 -9.21
CA LYS A 293 -23.60 0.84 -10.34
C LYS A 293 -23.12 0.03 -11.54
N ILE A 294 -22.29 -1.00 -11.31
CA ILE A 294 -21.82 -1.93 -12.34
C ILE A 294 -23.02 -2.66 -12.97
N CYS A 295 -23.90 -3.25 -12.16
CA CYS A 295 -25.09 -3.94 -12.65
C CYS A 295 -25.99 -3.04 -13.49
N VAL A 296 -26.20 -1.79 -13.06
CA VAL A 296 -26.98 -0.78 -13.81
C VAL A 296 -26.31 -0.42 -15.14
N SER A 297 -24.98 -0.23 -15.13
CA SER A 297 -24.23 0.16 -16.32
C SER A 297 -24.19 -0.94 -17.38
N TRP A 298 -23.92 -2.17 -16.94
CA TRP A 298 -23.80 -3.35 -17.80
C TRP A 298 -25.15 -4.03 -18.07
N ARG A 299 -26.25 -3.51 -17.52
CA ARG A 299 -27.60 -4.10 -17.58
C ARG A 299 -27.60 -5.58 -17.20
N ILE A 300 -26.87 -5.91 -16.15
CA ILE A 300 -26.71 -7.27 -15.64
C ILE A 300 -28.05 -7.75 -15.09
N SER A 301 -28.57 -8.84 -15.65
CA SER A 301 -29.80 -9.44 -15.16
C SER A 301 -29.63 -9.97 -13.73
N PRO A 302 -30.64 -9.85 -12.84
CA PRO A 302 -30.61 -10.46 -11.52
C PRO A 302 -30.49 -12.00 -11.56
N SER A 303 -30.81 -12.62 -12.69
CA SER A 303 -30.69 -14.07 -12.92
C SER A 303 -29.35 -14.48 -13.55
N SER A 304 -28.44 -13.53 -13.77
CA SER A 304 -27.14 -13.82 -14.37
C SER A 304 -26.17 -14.43 -13.36
N ASP A 305 -25.26 -15.27 -13.83
CA ASP A 305 -24.18 -15.88 -13.03
C ASP A 305 -23.00 -14.90 -12.84
N HIS A 306 -23.30 -13.61 -12.68
CA HIS A 306 -22.28 -12.57 -12.55
C HIS A 306 -21.82 -12.45 -11.09
N PRO A 307 -20.50 -12.34 -10.79
CA PRO A 307 -19.96 -12.20 -9.44
C PRO A 307 -20.63 -11.09 -8.63
N ALA A 308 -20.94 -9.97 -9.29
CA ALA A 308 -21.69 -8.86 -8.68
C ALA A 308 -23.02 -9.29 -8.04
N ILE A 309 -23.79 -10.18 -8.68
CA ILE A 309 -25.09 -10.63 -8.17
C ILE A 309 -24.90 -11.53 -6.95
N HIS A 310 -23.97 -12.49 -7.02
CA HIS A 310 -23.64 -13.38 -5.89
C HIS A 310 -23.13 -12.59 -4.68
N THR A 311 -22.20 -11.66 -4.89
CA THR A 311 -21.68 -10.81 -3.83
C THR A 311 -22.73 -9.86 -3.27
N LEU A 312 -23.64 -9.32 -4.10
CA LEU A 312 -24.76 -8.53 -3.60
C LEU A 312 -25.70 -9.37 -2.71
N ALA A 313 -25.95 -10.64 -3.04
CA ALA A 313 -26.72 -11.54 -2.20
C ALA A 313 -26.00 -11.84 -0.87
N GLU A 314 -24.68 -12.04 -0.90
CA GLU A 314 -23.88 -12.24 0.30
C GLU A 314 -23.89 -11.00 1.21
N ILE A 315 -23.69 -9.81 0.64
CA ILE A 315 -23.76 -8.54 1.38
C ILE A 315 -25.15 -8.37 1.99
N GLN A 316 -26.22 -8.74 1.27
CA GLN A 316 -27.57 -8.69 1.83
C GLN A 316 -27.68 -9.50 3.10
N GLU A 317 -27.24 -10.77 3.11
CA GLU A 317 -27.26 -11.62 4.31
C GLU A 317 -26.44 -11.03 5.45
N GLN A 318 -25.23 -10.51 5.15
CA GLN A 318 -24.39 -9.89 6.17
C GLN A 318 -25.04 -8.66 6.79
N VAL A 319 -25.69 -7.83 5.98
CA VAL A 319 -26.45 -6.66 6.44
C VAL A 319 -27.67 -7.06 7.30
N LYS A 320 -28.31 -8.21 7.03
CA LYS A 320 -29.38 -8.73 7.91
C LYS A 320 -28.86 -9.11 9.28
N SER A 321 -27.67 -9.70 9.32
CA SER A 321 -27.01 -10.14 10.56
C SER A 321 -26.24 -9.03 11.28
N ALA A 322 -26.16 -7.83 10.69
CA ALA A 322 -25.38 -6.73 11.23
C ALA A 322 -26.00 -6.17 12.52
N ASP A 323 -25.15 -5.96 13.52
CA ASP A 323 -25.52 -5.31 14.77
C ASP A 323 -25.40 -3.78 14.62
N TRP A 324 -26.52 -3.21 14.17
CA TRP A 324 -26.68 -1.79 13.88
C TRP A 324 -26.50 -0.88 15.11
N CYS A 325 -26.77 -1.39 16.32
CA CYS A 325 -26.68 -0.63 17.56
C CYS A 325 -25.24 -0.13 17.83
N SER A 326 -24.24 -0.88 17.38
CA SER A 326 -22.81 -0.53 17.54
C SER A 326 -22.33 0.63 16.65
N VAL A 327 -23.14 1.08 15.68
CA VAL A 327 -22.75 2.11 14.72
C VAL A 327 -23.33 3.47 15.12
N PRO A 328 -22.62 4.59 14.97
CA PRO A 328 -23.19 5.93 15.24
C PRO A 328 -24.41 6.24 14.34
N PRO A 329 -25.49 6.87 14.86
CA PRO A 329 -26.73 7.12 14.11
C PRO A 329 -26.52 7.86 12.77
N LEU A 330 -25.67 8.90 12.75
CA LEU A 330 -25.37 9.65 11.53
C LEU A 330 -24.63 8.79 10.49
N SER A 331 -23.74 7.90 10.93
CA SER A 331 -23.04 6.97 10.02
C SER A 331 -24.02 5.95 9.43
N ARG A 332 -24.94 5.42 10.26
CA ARG A 332 -26.01 4.54 9.79
C ARG A 332 -26.88 5.22 8.74
N LEU A 333 -27.32 6.45 9.01
CA LEU A 333 -28.15 7.22 8.08
C LEU A 333 -27.47 7.39 6.71
N ARG A 334 -26.18 7.76 6.70
CA ARG A 334 -25.40 7.93 5.46
C ARG A 334 -25.22 6.63 4.70
N MET A 335 -24.86 5.53 5.38
CA MET A 335 -24.74 4.21 4.76
C MET A 335 -26.06 3.77 4.11
N LEU A 336 -27.17 3.89 4.86
CA LEU A 336 -28.50 3.53 4.38
C LEU A 336 -28.91 4.38 3.19
N SER A 337 -28.78 5.71 3.30
CA SER A 337 -29.12 6.67 2.23
C SER A 337 -28.36 6.36 0.93
N MET A 338 -27.05 6.11 1.03
CA MET A 338 -26.19 5.75 -0.09
C MET A 338 -26.68 4.49 -0.83
N LEU A 339 -26.92 3.41 -0.09
CA LEU A 339 -27.33 2.15 -0.66
C LEU A 339 -28.75 2.22 -1.21
N THR A 340 -29.70 2.78 -0.46
CA THR A 340 -31.09 2.91 -0.91
C THR A 340 -31.23 3.81 -2.12
N GLY A 341 -30.45 4.89 -2.21
CA GLY A 341 -30.46 5.76 -3.39
C GLY A 341 -30.01 5.02 -4.64
N SER A 342 -28.95 4.22 -4.52
CA SER A 342 -28.41 3.42 -5.61
C SER A 342 -29.38 2.30 -6.04
N LEU A 343 -30.00 1.63 -5.07
CA LEU A 343 -31.04 0.62 -5.32
C LEU A 343 -32.29 1.23 -5.95
N SER A 344 -32.74 2.40 -5.47
CA SER A 344 -33.90 3.10 -6.02
C SER A 344 -33.67 3.47 -7.48
N ALA A 345 -32.52 4.06 -7.79
CA ALA A 345 -32.15 4.41 -9.17
C ALA A 345 -32.05 3.18 -10.08
N SER A 346 -31.59 2.04 -9.55
CA SER A 346 -31.57 0.76 -10.26
C SER A 346 -32.98 0.21 -10.51
N ALA A 347 -33.85 0.27 -9.51
CA ALA A 347 -35.21 -0.24 -9.57
C ALA A 347 -36.09 0.58 -10.53
N GLU A 348 -35.93 1.91 -10.56
CA GLU A 348 -36.59 2.79 -11.54
C GLU A 348 -36.25 2.38 -12.99
N LYS A 349 -35.00 1.95 -13.22
CA LYS A 349 -34.54 1.45 -14.53
C LYS A 349 -34.94 -0.01 -14.80
N LYS A 350 -35.59 -0.69 -13.85
CA LYS A 350 -35.96 -2.12 -13.91
C LYS A 350 -34.78 -3.06 -14.17
N ILE A 351 -33.57 -2.70 -13.71
CA ILE A 351 -32.36 -3.50 -13.94
C ILE A 351 -32.13 -4.49 -12.81
N TYR A 352 -32.09 -3.97 -11.57
CA TYR A 352 -31.97 -4.80 -10.37
C TYR A 352 -32.98 -4.36 -9.32
N ILE A 353 -33.79 -5.31 -8.87
CA ILE A 353 -34.82 -5.12 -7.84
C ILE A 353 -34.43 -5.99 -6.64
N PRO A 354 -34.14 -5.39 -5.47
CA PRO A 354 -33.76 -6.15 -4.29
C PRO A 354 -34.92 -6.99 -3.71
N PRO A 355 -34.64 -8.07 -2.97
CA PRO A 355 -35.66 -8.90 -2.32
C PRO A 355 -36.54 -8.13 -1.31
N ALA A 356 -37.77 -8.61 -1.09
CA ALA A 356 -38.74 -8.01 -0.15
C ALA A 356 -38.16 -7.82 1.25
N ALA A 357 -37.59 -8.91 1.76
CA ALA A 357 -37.04 -9.00 3.09
C ALA A 357 -35.91 -7.99 3.26
N PHE A 358 -35.11 -7.77 2.21
CA PHE A 358 -34.02 -6.79 2.28
C PHE A 358 -34.54 -5.34 2.38
N VAL A 359 -35.57 -4.98 1.59
CA VAL A 359 -36.20 -3.65 1.70
C VAL A 359 -36.85 -3.44 3.07
N GLN A 360 -37.43 -4.49 3.67
CA GLN A 360 -37.98 -4.42 5.02
C GLN A 360 -36.90 -4.23 6.08
N ILE A 361 -35.74 -4.88 5.93
CA ILE A 361 -34.59 -4.73 6.84
C ILE A 361 -34.00 -3.33 6.75
N LEU A 362 -33.87 -2.76 5.55
CA LEU A 362 -33.44 -1.37 5.38
C LEU A 362 -34.45 -0.40 6.01
N ALA A 363 -35.74 -0.68 5.88
CA ALA A 363 -36.79 0.12 6.51
C ALA A 363 -36.78 0.03 8.04
N SER A 364 -36.59 -1.16 8.62
CA SER A 364 -36.50 -1.32 10.08
C SER A 364 -35.26 -0.61 10.62
N ALA A 365 -34.10 -0.78 9.97
CA ALA A 365 -32.87 -0.08 10.32
C ALA A 365 -32.99 1.45 10.24
N THR A 366 -33.91 1.97 9.41
CA THR A 366 -34.22 3.40 9.32
C THR A 366 -35.13 3.88 10.44
N ASN A 367 -36.12 3.06 10.84
CA ASN A 367 -37.05 3.41 11.92
C ASN A 367 -36.37 3.49 13.28
N ASP A 368 -35.32 2.68 13.48
CA ASP A 368 -34.53 2.63 14.71
C ASP A 368 -33.52 3.81 14.84
N LEU A 369 -33.56 4.78 13.92
CA LEU A 369 -32.70 5.97 13.95
C LEU A 369 -33.33 7.09 14.77
N GLU A 370 -32.83 7.26 15.99
CA GLU A 370 -33.09 8.46 16.80
C GLU A 370 -32.30 9.67 16.27
N PRO A 371 -32.90 10.87 16.23
CA PRO A 371 -32.24 12.07 15.75
C PRO A 371 -31.12 12.49 16.71
N PRO A 372 -29.89 12.77 16.24
CA PRO A 372 -28.80 13.28 17.07
C PRO A 372 -28.97 14.78 17.41
N GLY A 373 -30.19 15.25 17.65
CA GLY A 373 -30.57 16.66 17.80
C GLY A 373 -31.12 17.30 16.52
N GLU A 374 -31.38 18.62 16.57
CA GLU A 374 -31.85 19.42 15.42
C GLU A 374 -30.66 19.76 14.49
N SER A 375 -30.37 18.86 13.55
CA SER A 375 -29.43 19.13 12.45
C SER A 375 -30.21 19.17 11.13
N ASP A 376 -30.14 20.29 10.41
CA ASP A 376 -30.75 20.43 9.07
C ASP A 376 -30.26 19.36 8.09
N GLN A 377 -29.01 18.93 8.23
CA GLN A 377 -28.43 17.85 7.43
C GLN A 377 -29.14 16.51 7.69
N TRP A 378 -29.44 16.19 8.96
CA TRP A 378 -30.14 14.96 9.33
C TRP A 378 -31.54 14.90 8.71
N ILE A 379 -32.29 16.00 8.80
CA ILE A 379 -33.65 16.08 8.25
C ILE A 379 -33.63 15.84 6.74
N THR A 380 -32.68 16.48 6.03
CA THR A 380 -32.56 16.37 4.58
C THR A 380 -32.16 14.97 4.13
N GLU A 381 -31.15 14.36 4.78
CA GLU A 381 -30.70 13.00 4.46
C GLU A 381 -31.79 11.95 4.76
N ARG A 382 -32.53 12.11 5.87
CA ARG A 382 -33.64 11.22 6.24
C ARG A 382 -34.81 11.31 5.25
N ALA A 383 -35.21 12.51 4.84
CA ALA A 383 -36.27 12.68 3.85
C ALA A 383 -35.90 12.03 2.50
N SER A 384 -34.63 12.16 2.07
CA SER A 384 -34.12 11.50 0.86
C SER A 384 -34.18 9.97 0.98
N LEU A 385 -33.77 9.42 2.12
CA LEU A 385 -33.83 7.99 2.41
C LEU A 385 -35.27 7.46 2.39
N GLU A 386 -36.20 8.15 3.06
CA GLU A 386 -37.61 7.75 3.09
C GLU A 386 -38.24 7.77 1.68
N LYS A 387 -37.90 8.78 0.87
CA LYS A 387 -38.31 8.85 -0.54
C LYS A 387 -37.79 7.64 -1.34
N ALA A 388 -36.50 7.33 -1.24
CA ALA A 388 -35.89 6.19 -1.94
C ALA A 388 -36.50 4.84 -1.50
N LEU A 389 -36.76 4.67 -0.20
CA LEU A 389 -37.44 3.47 0.32
C LEU A 389 -38.87 3.34 -0.21
N ASN A 390 -39.60 4.45 -0.33
CA ASN A 390 -40.94 4.43 -0.92
C ASN A 390 -40.90 4.05 -2.40
N THR A 391 -39.95 4.58 -3.18
CA THR A 391 -39.75 4.14 -4.57
C THR A 391 -39.49 2.64 -4.67
N LEU A 392 -38.63 2.08 -3.81
CA LEU A 392 -38.34 0.64 -3.78
C LEU A 392 -39.57 -0.21 -3.41
N ARG A 393 -40.39 0.25 -2.45
CA ARG A 393 -41.64 -0.41 -2.08
C ARG A 393 -42.65 -0.43 -3.24
N ILE A 394 -42.71 0.64 -4.02
CA ILE A 394 -43.60 0.76 -5.20
C ILE A 394 -43.09 -0.11 -6.35
N ALA A 395 -41.79 -0.05 -6.66
CA ALA A 395 -41.17 -0.78 -7.77
C ALA A 395 -41.34 -2.31 -7.65
N LYS A 396 -41.60 -2.81 -6.44
CA LYS A 396 -41.83 -4.21 -6.12
C LYS A 396 -43.31 -4.65 -6.17
N ARG A 397 -44.26 -3.69 -6.17
CA ARG A 397 -45.69 -4.00 -6.36
C ARG A 397 -46.01 -4.34 -7.83
N PHE A 398 -45.06 -4.09 -8.72
CA PHE A 398 -45.01 -4.52 -10.12
C PHE A 398 -43.95 -5.61 -10.28
#